data_AF-A0A1V5WSV5-F1
#
_entry.id   AF-A0A1V5WSV5-F1
#
_cell.length_a   1.000
_cell.length_b   1.000
_cell.length_c   1.000
_cell.angle_alpha   90.00
_cell.angle_beta   90.00
_cell.angle_gamma   90.00
#
_symmetry.space_group_name_H-M   'P 1'
#
loop_
_entity.id
_entity.type
_entity.pdbx_description
1 polymer ?
#
loop_
_entity_poly.entity_id
_entity_poly.type
_entity_poly.pdbx_seq_one_letter_code
_entity_poly.pdbx_strand_id
1 'polypeptide(L)' 'MILSHKRVRSARHSLKNNLPFLFTYQKYPKLNIPNTTNSLGGSFSHLKEKVGIHRGSRELIKRKMIEDILTN' A
#
# COMPACT_ATOMS: atom_id res chain seq x y z
N MET A 1 15.58 21.59 15.68
CA MET A 1 16.32 20.48 15.06
C MET A 1 15.90 20.32 13.59
N ILE A 2 16.72 20.86 12.68
CA ILE A 2 16.49 20.76 11.22
C ILE A 2 16.95 19.37 10.80
N LEU A 3 16.01 18.52 10.37
CA LEU A 3 16.36 17.23 9.76
C LEU A 3 17.00 17.52 8.39
N SER A 4 18.32 17.40 8.27
CA SER A 4 19.07 17.79 7.06
C SER A 4 18.74 16.93 5.82
N HIS A 5 18.15 15.75 6.00
CA HIS A 5 17.85 14.82 4.91
C HIS A 5 16.39 14.91 4.45
N LYS A 6 16.19 15.13 3.14
CA LYS A 6 14.86 15.19 2.49
C LYS A 6 13.98 13.98 2.81
N ARG A 7 14.54 12.77 2.79
CA ARG A 7 13.80 11.52 3.09
C ARG A 7 13.27 11.50 4.53
N VAL A 8 14.10 11.88 5.49
CA VAL A 8 13.72 11.88 6.91
C VAL A 8 12.69 12.98 7.20
N ARG A 9 12.83 14.15 6.57
CA ARG A 9 11.82 15.21 6.62
C ARG A 9 10.46 14.73 6.09
N SER A 10 10.47 14.06 4.93
CA SER A 10 9.26 13.51 4.31
C SER A 10 8.61 12.45 5.20
N ALA A 11 9.40 11.51 5.74
CA ALA A 11 8.92 10.49 6.66
C ALA A 11 8.28 11.11 7.92
N ARG A 12 8.94 12.09 8.55
CA ARG A 12 8.38 12.82 9.70
C ARG A 12 7.08 13.54 9.36
N HIS A 13 7.04 14.22 8.20
CA HIS A 13 5.84 14.93 7.75
C HIS A 13 4.67 13.96 7.52
N SER A 14 4.93 12.82 6.87
CA SER A 14 3.95 11.75 6.67
C SER A 14 3.43 11.20 8.00
N LEU A 15 4.32 10.89 8.96
CA LEU A 15 3.90 10.41 10.28
C LEU A 15 3.04 11.45 10.99
N LYS A 16 3.43 12.72 10.98
CA LYS A 16 2.66 13.80 11.63
C LYS A 16 1.26 13.94 11.03
N ASN A 17 1.13 13.92 9.70
CA ASN A 17 -0.16 14.09 9.03
C ASN A 17 -1.06 12.85 9.19
N ASN A 18 -0.47 11.65 9.20
CA ASN A 18 -1.21 10.40 9.27
C ASN A 18 -1.41 9.89 10.71
N LEU A 19 -0.84 10.56 11.71
CA LEU A 19 -0.92 10.15 13.12
C LEU A 19 -2.36 9.85 13.60
N PRO A 20 -3.39 10.65 13.25
CA PRO A 20 -4.77 10.38 13.66
C PRO A 20 -5.32 9.03 13.16
N PHE A 21 -4.77 8.50 12.06
CA PHE A 21 -5.24 7.28 11.41
C PHE A 21 -4.38 6.05 11.75
N LEU A 22 -3.15 6.24 12.22
CA LEU A 22 -2.16 5.17 12.39
C LEU A 22 -2.62 4.08 13.38
N PHE A 23 -3.41 4.45 14.38
CA PHE A 23 -3.89 3.55 15.44
C PHE A 23 -5.39 3.28 15.35
N THR A 24 -6.00 3.45 14.17
CA THR A 24 -7.44 3.23 13.96
C THR A 24 -7.87 1.81 14.34
N TYR A 25 -7.03 0.81 14.08
CA TYR A 25 -7.29 -0.59 14.45
C TYR A 25 -7.37 -0.78 15.98
N GLN A 26 -6.62 0.00 16.77
CA GLN A 26 -6.68 -0.03 18.23
C GLN A 26 -7.91 0.73 18.75
N LYS A 27 -8.25 1.85 18.11
CA LYS A 27 -9.38 2.70 18.49
C LYS A 27 -10.73 2.02 18.24
N TYR A 28 -10.82 1.17 17.21
CA TYR A 28 -12.06 0.51 16.80
C TYR A 28 -11.88 -1.01 16.65
N PRO A 29 -11.70 -1.76 17.76
CA PRO A 29 -11.45 -3.20 17.71
C PRO A 29 -12.63 -3.98 17.10
N LYS A 30 -13.86 -3.45 17.20
CA LYS A 30 -15.08 -4.03 16.62
C LYS A 30 -15.05 -4.13 15.10
N LEU A 31 -14.20 -3.34 14.42
CA LEU A 31 -14.06 -3.38 12.96
C LEU A 31 -13.14 -4.51 12.48
N ASN A 32 -12.53 -5.28 13.40
CA ASN A 32 -11.61 -6.39 13.09
C ASN A 32 -10.52 -6.01 12.08
N ILE A 33 -10.04 -4.76 12.14
CA ILE A 33 -8.97 -4.27 11.27
C ILE A 33 -7.67 -4.97 11.72
N PRO A 34 -6.97 -5.68 10.81
CA PRO A 34 -5.72 -6.33 11.17
C PRO A 34 -4.65 -5.30 11.53
N ASN A 35 -3.86 -5.61 12.55
CA ASN A 35 -2.70 -4.80 12.95
C ASN A 35 -1.46 -5.03 12.07
N THR A 36 -1.52 -6.01 11.16
CA THR A 36 -0.49 -6.31 10.16
C THR A 36 -1.00 -6.05 8.76
N THR A 37 -0.09 -5.71 7.85
CA THR A 37 -0.38 -5.52 6.43
C THR A 37 -0.06 -6.77 5.60
N ASN A 38 0.12 -7.93 6.24
CA ASN A 38 0.59 -9.17 5.60
C ASN A 38 -0.34 -9.62 4.46
N SER A 39 -1.65 -9.52 4.65
CA SER A 39 -2.64 -9.85 3.62
C SER A 39 -2.48 -8.94 2.40
N LEU A 40 -2.37 -7.63 2.61
CA LEU A 40 -2.15 -6.66 1.54
C LEU A 40 -0.81 -6.88 0.84
N GLY A 41 0.27 -7.10 1.60
CA GLY A 41 1.60 -7.33 1.05
C GLY A 41 1.69 -8.57 0.16
N GLY A 42 1.04 -9.66 0.56
CA GLY A 42 0.91 -10.88 -0.24
C GLY A 42 0.14 -10.63 -1.54
N SER A 43 -1.06 -10.02 -1.44
CA SER A 43 -1.89 -9.69 -2.61
C SER A 43 -1.16 -8.78 -3.61
N PHE A 44 -0.46 -7.75 -3.13
CA PHE A 44 0.31 -6.86 -4.01
C PHE A 44 1.52 -7.54 -4.65
N SER A 45 2.17 -8.48 -3.95
CA SER A 45 3.29 -9.24 -4.51
C SER A 45 2.81 -10.12 -5.65
N HIS A 46 1.71 -10.84 -5.44
CA HIS A 46 1.07 -11.67 -6.47
C HIS A 46 0.62 -10.84 -7.70
N LEU A 47 0.01 -9.66 -7.48
CA LEU A 47 -0.35 -8.74 -8.56
C LEU A 47 0.88 -8.28 -9.35
N LYS A 48 1.95 -7.88 -8.66
CA LYS A 48 3.19 -7.42 -9.30
C LYS A 48 3.88 -8.50 -10.09
N GLU A 49 3.84 -9.75 -9.62
CA GLU A 49 4.39 -10.89 -10.34
C GLU A 49 3.65 -11.11 -11.67
N LYS A 50 2.31 -11.23 -11.61
CA LYS A 50 1.48 -11.44 -12.81
C LYS A 50 1.59 -10.30 -13.83
N VAL A 51 1.51 -9.05 -13.38
CA VAL A 51 1.69 -7.88 -14.25
C VAL A 51 3.14 -7.78 -14.75
N GLY A 52 4.09 -8.18 -13.92
CA GLY A 52 5.53 -8.11 -14.17
C GLY A 52 6.05 -9.12 -15.21
N ILE A 53 5.29 -10.17 -15.53
CA ILE A 53 5.55 -11.07 -16.68
C ILE A 53 5.36 -10.29 -17.99
N HIS A 54 4.45 -9.32 -18.00
CA HIS A 54 4.05 -8.55 -19.18
C HIS A 54 4.63 -7.12 -19.18
N ARG A 55 5.95 -6.97 -18.96
CA ARG A 55 6.60 -5.64 -18.81
C ARG A 55 6.40 -4.70 -20.00
N GLY A 56 6.29 -5.26 -21.21
CA GLY A 56 6.06 -4.51 -22.47
C GLY A 56 4.59 -4.18 -22.76
N SER A 57 3.66 -4.60 -21.91
CA SER A 57 2.24 -4.29 -22.09
C SER A 57 1.95 -2.82 -21.88
N ARG A 58 1.05 -2.28 -22.69
CA ARG A 58 0.52 -0.92 -22.51
C ARG A 58 -0.20 -0.83 -21.16
N GLU A 59 -0.19 0.36 -20.56
CA GLU A 59 -0.83 0.61 -19.26
C GLU A 59 -2.31 0.21 -19.23
N LEU A 60 -3.04 0.37 -20.35
CA LEU A 60 -4.43 -0.08 -20.48
C LEU A 60 -4.59 -1.59 -20.29
N ILE A 61 -3.65 -2.38 -20.81
CA ILE A 61 -3.67 -3.84 -20.68
C ILE A 61 -3.31 -4.24 -19.25
N LYS A 62 -2.33 -3.56 -18.63
CA LYS A 62 -1.99 -3.80 -17.22
C LYS A 62 -3.18 -3.51 -16.30
N ARG A 63 -3.93 -2.44 -16.55
CA ARG A 63 -5.16 -2.12 -15.80
C ARG A 63 -6.22 -3.20 -15.95
N LYS A 64 -6.51 -3.64 -17.18
CA LYS A 64 -7.45 -4.75 -17.42
C LYS A 64 -7.03 -6.05 -16.72
N MET A 65 -5.73 -6.36 -16.71
CA MET A 65 -5.20 -7.52 -15.98
C MET A 65 -5.38 -7.37 -14.47
N ILE A 66 -5.10 -6.18 -13.92
CA ILE A 66 -5.31 -5.92 -12.48
C ILE A 66 -6.80 -6.04 -12.13
N GLU A 67 -7.70 -5.48 -12.95
CA GLU A 67 -9.14 -5.62 -12.79
C GLU A 67 -9.56 -7.10 -12.79
N ASP A 68 -9.13 -7.85 -13.80
CA ASP A 68 -9.44 -9.29 -13.94
C ASP A 68 -8.91 -10.13 -12.75
N ILE A 69 -7.72 -9.82 -12.24
CA ILE A 69 -7.15 -10.49 -11.05
C ILE A 69 -7.89 -10.11 -9.76
N LEU A 70 -8.52 -8.93 -9.71
CA LEU A 70 -9.27 -8.47 -8.53
C LEU A 70 -10.74 -8.93 -8.55
N THR A 71 -11.29 -9.25 -9.72
CA THR A 71 -12.69 -9.68 -9.88
C THR A 71 -12.91 -11.20 -9.91
N ASN A 72 -11.85 -11.97 -10.14
CA ASN A 72 -11.85 -13.45 -10.04
C ASN A 72 -11.30 -13.92 -8.69
#